data_AF-A0A7V9UBP9-F1
#
_entry.id   AF-A0A7V9UBP9-F1
#
_cell.length_a   1.000
_cell.length_b   1.000
_cell.length_c   1.000
_cell.angle_alpha   90.00
_cell.angle_beta   90.00
_cell.angle_gamma   90.00
#
_symmetry.space_group_name_H-M   'P 1'
#
loop_
_entity.id
_entity.type
_entity.pdbx_description
1 polymer ?
#
loop_
_entity_poly.entity_id
_entity_poly.type
_entity_poly.pdbx_seq_one_letter_code
_entity_poly.pdbx_strand_id
1 'polypeptide(L)' 'MRNHSLALPDDPELIKELSHVRLRESTPGVYRLDHDANQHDDRAIALGLAADELLRRPVEYPEARARQF' A
#
# COMPACT_ATOMS: atom_id res chain seq x y z
N MET A 1 -8.84 -0.43 -3.50
CA MET A 1 -7.89 0.29 -4.38
C MET A 1 -8.49 0.41 -5.78
N ARG A 2 -8.97 1.59 -6.19
CA ARG A 2 -9.51 1.81 -7.57
C ARG A 2 -9.04 3.10 -8.23
N ASN A 3 -8.29 3.94 -7.54
CA ASN A 3 -7.95 5.29 -8.00
C ASN A 3 -6.60 5.33 -8.76
N HIS A 4 -5.98 4.17 -9.02
CA HIS A 4 -4.65 4.04 -9.63
C HIS A 4 -3.57 4.95 -9.02
N SER A 5 -3.69 5.26 -7.73
CA SER A 5 -2.83 6.22 -7.04
C SER A 5 -1.44 5.67 -6.68
N LEU A 6 -1.20 4.38 -6.93
CA LEU A 6 0.08 3.71 -6.72
C LEU A 6 0.51 3.06 -8.03
N ALA A 7 1.74 3.34 -8.45
CA ALA A 7 2.44 2.60 -9.49
C ALA A 7 3.53 1.77 -8.81
N LEU A 8 3.42 0.45 -8.88
CA LEU A 8 4.34 -0.48 -8.22
C LEU A 8 5.14 -1.23 -9.30
N PRO A 9 6.38 -1.67 -9.00
CA PRO A 9 7.09 -2.64 -9.82
C PRO A 9 6.27 -3.93 -9.96
N ASP A 10 6.45 -4.62 -11.09
CA ASP A 10 5.92 -5.97 -11.28
C ASP A 10 6.79 -6.98 -10.50
N ASP A 11 6.57 -7.04 -9.18
CA ASP A 11 7.25 -7.93 -8.24
C ASP A 11 6.29 -9.03 -7.77
N PRO A 12 6.45 -10.28 -8.24
CA PRO A 12 5.59 -11.40 -7.88
C PRO A 12 5.54 -11.68 -6.37
N GLU A 13 6.64 -11.47 -5.64
CA GLU A 13 6.67 -11.71 -4.19
C GLU A 13 5.89 -10.63 -3.45
N LEU A 14 5.98 -9.37 -3.88
CA LEU A 14 5.16 -8.29 -3.31
C LEU A 14 3.66 -8.54 -3.58
N ILE A 15 3.29 -8.96 -4.79
CA ILE A 15 1.90 -9.31 -5.13
C ILE A 15 1.41 -10.46 -4.23
N LYS A 16 2.27 -11.47 -4.04
CA LYS A 16 1.97 -12.59 -3.15
C LYS A 16 1.74 -12.11 -1.72
N GLU A 17 2.62 -11.31 -1.14
CA GLU A 17 2.42 -10.76 0.22
C GLU A 17 1.11 -9.96 0.32
N LEU A 18 0.86 -9.04 -0.63
CA LEU A 18 -0.36 -8.23 -0.66
C LEU A 18 -1.64 -9.09 -0.72
N SER A 19 -1.59 -10.24 -1.39
CA SER A 19 -2.74 -11.15 -1.50
C SER A 19 -3.06 -11.93 -0.22
N HIS A 20 -2.10 -12.06 0.71
CA HIS A 20 -2.28 -12.78 1.98
C HIS A 20 -2.69 -11.87 3.14
N VAL A 21 -2.56 -10.55 2.99
CA VAL A 21 -2.95 -9.58 4.00
C VAL A 21 -4.47 -9.35 3.97
N ARG A 22 -5.10 -9.46 5.15
CA ARG A 22 -6.55 -9.28 5.34
C ARG A 22 -6.84 -8.46 6.57
N LEU A 23 -7.99 -7.79 6.58
CA LEU A 23 -8.54 -7.20 7.80
C LEU A 23 -9.40 -8.25 8.50
N ARG A 24 -9.08 -8.54 9.76
CA ARG A 24 -9.83 -9.47 10.59
C ARG A 24 -10.34 -8.76 11.84
N GLU A 25 -11.61 -8.94 12.15
CA GLU A 25 -12.19 -8.49 13.41
C GLU A 25 -11.79 -9.47 14.53
N SER A 26 -11.08 -8.98 15.55
CA SER A 26 -10.64 -9.81 16.69
C SER A 26 -11.67 -9.83 17.81
N THR A 27 -12.33 -8.70 18.04
CA THR A 27 -13.46 -8.51 18.97
C THR A 27 -14.38 -7.45 18.35
N PRO A 28 -15.64 -7.31 18.80
CA PRO A 28 -16.57 -6.34 18.22
C PRO A 28 -15.97 -4.93 18.13
N GLY A 29 -15.82 -4.42 16.92
CA GLY A 29 -15.26 -3.10 16.62
C GLY A 29 -13.74 -2.98 16.68
N VAL A 30 -13.01 -4.07 16.95
CA VAL A 30 -11.54 -4.09 16.95
C VAL A 30 -11.04 -4.89 15.75
N TYR A 31 -10.37 -4.20 14.84
CA TYR A 31 -9.82 -4.79 13.63
C TYR A 31 -8.30 -4.89 13.70
N ARG A 32 -7.78 -5.96 13.12
CA ARG A 32 -6.35 -6.21 12.97
C ARG A 32 -6.04 -6.56 11.52
N LEU A 33 -4.91 -6.05 11.03
CA LEU A 33 -4.25 -6.57 9.84
C LEU A 33 -3.62 -7.92 10.18
N ASP A 34 -4.10 -8.96 9.50
CA ASP A 34 -3.75 -10.36 9.72
C ASP A 34 -3.17 -10.95 8.42
N HIS A 35 -2.31 -11.96 8.56
CA HIS A 35 -1.74 -12.73 7.44
C HIS A 35 -1.71 -14.22 7.81
N ASP A 36 -1.49 -15.09 6.83
CA ASP A 36 -1.36 -16.54 7.09
C ASP A 36 -0.05 -16.85 7.79
N ALA A 37 -0.06 -17.67 8.85
CA ALA A 37 1.07 -17.87 9.77
C ALA A 37 2.42 -18.30 9.15
N ASN A 38 2.43 -18.75 7.90
CA ASN A 38 3.63 -19.16 7.15
C ASN A 38 3.96 -18.23 5.98
N GLN A 39 3.30 -17.07 5.87
CA GLN A 39 3.50 -16.09 4.81
C GLN A 39 4.09 -14.81 5.38
N HIS A 40 4.78 -14.08 4.51
CA HIS A 40 5.31 -12.76 4.82
C HIS A 40 4.27 -11.68 4.54
N ASP A 41 4.36 -10.57 5.28
CA ASP A 41 3.58 -9.36 5.06
C ASP A 41 4.42 -8.08 5.18
N ASP A 42 5.73 -8.18 5.37
CA ASP A 42 6.60 -7.07 5.72
C ASP A 42 6.66 -6.00 4.61
N ARG A 43 6.73 -6.40 3.33
CA ARG A 43 6.73 -5.44 2.22
C ARG A 43 5.34 -4.84 2.03
N ALA A 44 4.29 -5.65 2.18
CA ALA A 44 2.91 -5.18 2.11
C ALA A 44 2.60 -4.14 3.20
N ILE A 45 3.05 -4.38 4.43
CA ILE A 45 2.91 -3.43 5.56
C ILE A 45 3.74 -2.18 5.32
N ALA A 46 5.02 -2.32 4.92
CA ALA A 46 5.88 -1.17 4.61
C ALA A 46 5.28 -0.29 3.50
N LEU A 47 4.75 -0.91 2.44
CA LEU A 47 4.07 -0.21 1.36
C LEU A 47 2.80 0.49 1.85
N GLY A 48 1.98 -0.16 2.69
CA GLY A 48 0.77 0.41 3.25
C GLY A 48 1.04 1.68 4.08
N LEU A 49 2.08 1.65 4.92
CA LEU A 49 2.51 2.80 5.70
C LEU A 49 2.99 3.97 4.82
N ALA A 50 3.80 3.67 3.80
CA ALA A 50 4.28 4.68 2.86
C ALA A 50 3.12 5.29 2.06
N ALA A 51 2.19 4.46 1.59
CA ALA A 51 1.02 4.91 0.84
C ALA A 51 0.08 5.77 1.69
N ASP A 52 -0.17 5.42 2.96
CA ASP A 52 -0.98 6.23 3.87
C ASP A 52 -0.41 7.64 4.04
N GLU A 53 0.91 7.74 4.26
CA GLU A 53 1.58 9.02 4.40
C GLU A 53 1.54 9.85 3.10
N LEU A 54 1.83 9.21 1.96
CA LEU A 54 1.89 9.89 0.66
C LEU A 54 0.52 10.34 0.16
N LEU A 55 -0.55 9.60 0.46
CA LEU A 55 -1.90 9.89 -0.01
C LEU A 55 -2.68 10.83 0.92
N ARG A 56 -2.29 10.94 2.19
CA ARG A 56 -2.87 11.93 3.12
C ARG A 56 -2.37 13.33 2.87
N ARG A 57 -1.15 13.48 2.32
CA ARG A 57 -0.63 14.78 1.91
C ARG A 57 -1.11 15.08 0.49
N PRO A 58 -1.72 16.24 0.21
CA PRO A 58 -1.81 16.69 -1.17
C PRO A 58 -0.38 16.79 -1.70
N VAL A 59 -0.07 16.06 -2.77
CA VAL A 59 1.20 16.21 -3.46
C VAL A 59 1.20 17.60 -4.08
N GLU A 60 1.86 18.55 -3.41
CA GLU A 60 2.27 19.79 -4.05
C GLU A 60 3.30 19.40 -5.10
N TYR A 61 2.85 19.24 -6.35
CA TYR A 61 3.76 19.21 -7.47
C TYR A 61 4.39 20.60 -7.55
N PRO A 62 5.72 20.74 -7.34
CA PRO A 62 6.39 21.99 -7.67
C PRO A 62 6.12 22.24 -9.14
N GLU A 63 5.55 23.40 -9.44
CA GLU A 63 4.99 23.76 -10.74
C GLU A 63 5.81 23.19 -11.90
N ALA A 64 5.07 22.53 -12.81
CA ALA A 64 5.49 22.04 -14.11
C ALA A 64 6.94 22.38 -14.47
N ARG A 65 7.80 21.36 -14.56
CA ARG A 65 8.97 21.49 -15.42
C ARG A 65 8.47 21.70 -16.85
N ALA A 66 8.30 22.97 -17.20
CA ALA A 66 8.45 23.47 -18.53
C ALA A 66 9.73 22.86 -19.13
N ARG A 67 9.55 22.06 -20.17
CA ARG A 67 10.39 21.91 -21.37
C ARG A 67 9.83 20.72 -22.14
N GLN A 68 9.06 20.97 -23.21
CA GLN A 68 9.61 20.95 -24.57
C GLN A 68 10.57 19.77 -24.75
N PHE A 69 10.07 18.68 -25.30
CA PHE A 69 10.61 18.02 -26.49
C PHE A 69 9.46 17.40 -27.26
#